data_AF-A0A415J659-F1
#
_entry.id   AF-A0A415J659-F1
#
_cell.length_a   1.000
_cell.length_b   1.000
_cell.length_c   1.000
_cell.angle_alpha   90.00
_cell.angle_beta   90.00
_cell.angle_gamma   90.00
#
_symmetry.space_group_name_H-M   'P 1'
#
loop_
_entity.id
_entity.type
_entity.pdbx_description
1 polymer ?
#
loop_
_entity_poly.entity_id
_entity_poly.type
_entity_poly.pdbx_seq_one_letter_code
_entity_poly.pdbx_strand_id
1 'polypeptide(L)' 'MGKFILLSEYCLQVPANRLGFRDSGGPFDIMQLKVIQEVITLAVFTIFSMIAFKMELKWNHLAAFFCLILAVYFVFKK' A
#
# COMPACT_ATOMS: atom_id res chain seq x y z
N MET A 1 10.59 1.25 -21.34
CA MET A 1 10.77 1.71 -19.95
C MET A 1 10.02 0.87 -18.91
N GLY A 2 8.78 0.41 -19.14
CA GLY A 2 7.95 -0.22 -18.08
C GLY A 2 8.23 -1.70 -17.71
N LYS A 3 8.92 -2.49 -18.54
CA LYS A 3 9.10 -3.94 -18.28
C LYS A 3 9.94 -4.25 -17.04
N PHE A 4 10.97 -3.45 -16.76
CA PHE A 4 11.86 -3.67 -15.62
C PHE A 4 11.21 -3.32 -14.28
N ILE A 5 10.37 -2.29 -14.26
CA ILE A 5 9.62 -1.88 -13.06
C ILE A 5 8.64 -2.99 -12.66
N LEU A 6 7.90 -3.53 -13.63
CA LEU A 6 6.96 -4.63 -13.40
C LEU A 6 7.67 -5.88 -12.86
N LEU A 7 8.85 -6.21 -13.39
CA LEU A 7 9.63 -7.36 -12.94
C LEU A 7 10.09 -7.20 -11.48
N SER A 8 10.59 -6.02 -11.10
CA SER A 8 11.05 -5.75 -9.73
C SER A 8 9.89 -5.76 -8.73
N GLU A 9 8.74 -5.18 -9.10
CA GLU A 9 7.54 -5.18 -8.27
C GLU A 9 7.04 -6.62 -8.05
N TYR A 10 6.92 -7.40 -9.13
CA TYR A 10 6.43 -8.79 -9.06
C TYR A 10 7.40 -9.70 -8.31
N CYS A 11 8.72 -9.52 -8.48
CA CYS A 11 9.76 -10.26 -7.75
C CYS A 11 9.67 -10.08 -6.23
N LEU A 12 9.21 -8.94 -5.75
CA LEU A 12 9.03 -8.67 -4.31
C LEU A 12 7.62 -9.04 -3.84
N GLN A 13 6.60 -8.81 -4.68
CA GLN A 13 5.20 -9.05 -4.34
C GLN A 13 4.88 -10.54 -4.21
N VAL A 14 5.42 -11.40 -5.08
CA VAL A 14 5.19 -12.85 -5.03
C VAL A 14 5.70 -13.49 -3.72
N PRO A 15 6.96 -13.28 -3.28
CA PRO A 15 7.42 -13.82 -2.01
C PRO A 15 6.74 -13.16 -0.80
N ALA A 16 6.46 -11.85 -0.84
CA ALA A 16 5.75 -11.18 0.24
C ALA A 16 4.34 -11.73 0.44
N ASN A 17 3.58 -11.91 -0.64
CA ASN A 17 2.26 -12.54 -0.56
C ASN A 17 2.37 -14.00 -0.11
N ARG A 18 3.37 -14.75 -0.57
CA ARG A 18 3.56 -16.14 -0.14
C ARG A 18 3.90 -16.26 1.36
N LEU A 19 4.69 -15.35 1.92
CA LEU A 19 5.04 -15.37 3.35
C LEU A 19 3.88 -14.94 4.25
N GLY A 20 3.07 -13.97 3.80
CA GLY A 20 1.96 -13.44 4.58
C GLY A 20 0.64 -14.22 4.44
N PHE A 21 0.53 -15.09 3.43
CA PHE A 21 -0.73 -15.76 3.09
C PHE A 21 -1.05 -16.93 3.99
N ARG A 22 -2.33 -17.04 4.38
CA ARG A 22 -2.84 -17.99 5.35
C ARG A 22 -2.56 -19.45 5.00
N ASP A 23 -2.70 -19.82 3.73
CA ASP A 23 -2.45 -21.21 3.29
C ASP A 23 -0.96 -21.56 3.20
N SER A 24 -0.08 -20.57 3.31
CA SER A 24 1.38 -20.73 3.34
C SER A 24 1.98 -20.55 4.75
N GLY A 25 1.13 -20.46 5.78
CA GLY A 25 1.55 -20.33 7.19
C GLY A 25 1.56 -18.89 7.73
N GLY A 26 1.12 -17.90 6.95
CA GLY A 26 0.99 -16.51 7.38
C GLY A 26 -0.34 -16.19 8.08
N PRO A 27 -0.51 -14.98 8.63
CA PRO A 27 -1.72 -14.60 9.36
C PRO A 27 -2.82 -13.97 8.50
N PHE A 28 -2.57 -13.67 7.21
CA PHE A 28 -3.43 -12.82 6.39
C PHE A 28 -4.04 -13.55 5.18
N ASP A 29 -5.25 -13.14 4.77
CA ASP A 29 -5.86 -13.55 3.50
C ASP A 29 -5.28 -12.75 2.31
N ILE A 30 -5.43 -13.26 1.07
CA ILE A 30 -4.99 -12.58 -0.16
C ILE A 30 -5.55 -11.16 -0.23
N MET A 31 -6.82 -10.99 0.14
CA MET A 31 -7.48 -9.68 0.12
C MET A 31 -6.83 -8.71 1.12
N GLN A 32 -6.48 -9.18 2.31
CA GLN A 32 -5.80 -8.35 3.32
C GLN A 32 -4.39 -7.96 2.87
N LEU A 33 -3.63 -8.90 2.29
CA LEU A 33 -2.30 -8.64 1.76
C LEU A 33 -2.34 -7.60 0.63
N LYS A 34 -3.34 -7.68 -0.26
CA LYS A 34 -3.53 -6.70 -1.33
C LYS A 34 -3.83 -5.31 -0.76
N VAL A 35 -4.69 -5.21 0.25
CA VAL A 35 -4.97 -3.93 0.90
C VAL A 35 -3.71 -3.34 1.55
N ILE A 36 -2.95 -4.15 2.28
CA ILE A 36 -1.68 -3.70 2.88
C ILE A 36 -0.74 -3.15 1.79
N GLN A 37 -0.63 -3.84 0.66
CA GLN A 37 0.19 -3.40 -0.48
C GLN A 37 -0.28 -2.06 -1.05
N GLU A 38 -1.59 -1.89 -1.31
CA GLU A 38 -2.14 -0.62 -1.81
C GLU A 38 -1.94 0.53 -0.83
N VAL A 39 -2.10 0.28 0.47
CA VAL A 39 -1.87 1.27 1.53
C VAL A 39 -0.40 1.71 1.57
N ILE A 40 0.54 0.77 1.50
CA ILE A 40 1.98 1.09 1.48
C ILE A 40 2.34 1.89 0.22
N THR A 41 1.87 1.45 -0.96
CA THR A 41 2.12 2.14 -2.23
C THR A 41 1.60 3.58 -2.19
N LEU A 42 0.36 3.79 -1.74
CA LEU A 42 -0.25 5.12 -1.64
C LEU A 42 0.44 5.99 -0.57
N ALA A 43 0.84 5.42 0.57
CA ALA A 43 1.55 6.15 1.62
C ALA A 43 2.93 6.63 1.14
N VAL A 44 3.73 5.73 0.55
CA VAL A 44 5.05 6.07 -0.01
C VAL A 44 4.91 7.09 -1.13
N PHE A 45 3.95 6.91 -2.03
CA PHE A 45 3.67 7.87 -3.10
C PHE A 45 3.30 9.25 -2.54
N THR A 46 2.43 9.32 -1.53
CA THR A 46 2.00 10.58 -0.90
C THR A 46 3.18 11.31 -0.25
N ILE A 47 4.00 10.59 0.54
CA ILE A 47 5.20 11.16 1.17
C ILE A 47 6.19 11.65 0.12
N PHE A 48 6.46 10.83 -0.89
CA PHE A 48 7.34 11.19 -2.00
C PHE A 48 6.83 12.43 -2.73
N SER A 49 5.54 12.49 -3.07
CA SER A 49 4.95 13.65 -3.75
C SER A 49 5.03 14.93 -2.91
N MET A 50 4.86 14.84 -1.58
CA MET A 50 5.03 15.98 -0.69
C MET A 50 6.47 16.51 -0.70
N ILE A 51 7.46 15.61 -0.62
CA ILE A 51 8.89 15.99 -0.57
C ILE A 51 9.36 16.49 -1.95
N ALA A 52 9.04 15.76 -3.02
CA ALA A 52 9.54 16.02 -4.36
C ALA A 52 8.93 17.27 -4.99
N PHE A 53 7.61 17.49 -4.81
CA PHE A 53 6.91 18.62 -5.43
C PHE A 53 6.72 19.80 -4.48
N LYS A 54 7.19 19.71 -3.23
CA LYS A 54 6.97 20.72 -2.17
C LYS A 54 5.53 21.24 -2.15
N MET A 55 4.56 20.36 -2.38
CA MET A 55 3.16 20.76 -2.39
C MET A 55 2.80 21.27 -1.00
N GLU A 56 2.26 22.49 -0.95
CA GLU A 56 1.63 22.99 0.27
C GLU A 56 0.51 22.03 0.65
N LEU A 57 0.52 21.58 1.91
CA LEU A 57 -0.50 20.70 2.47
C LEU A 57 -1.86 21.40 2.44
N LYS A 58 -2.54 21.29 1.30
CA LYS A 58 -3.94 21.67 1.15
C LYS A 58 -4.81 20.72 1.98
N TRP A 59 -5.93 21.24 2.47
CA TRP A 59 -6.93 20.48 3.23
C TRP A 59 -7.30 19.14 2.59
N ASN A 60 -7.26 19.05 1.25
CA ASN A 60 -7.53 17.84 0.50
C ASN A 60 -6.53 16.71 0.78
N HIS A 61 -5.25 17.01 1.05
CA HIS A 61 -4.25 15.99 1.40
C HIS A 61 -4.50 15.40 2.79
N LEU A 62 -4.91 16.25 3.73
CA LEU A 62 -5.31 15.83 5.08
C LEU A 62 -6.55 14.93 5.02
N ALA A 63 -7.56 15.30 4.22
CA ALA A 63 -8.75 14.49 4.00
C ALA A 63 -8.41 13.15 3.32
N ALA A 64 -7.51 13.13 2.34
CA ALA A 64 -7.05 11.90 1.70
C ALA A 64 -6.31 10.98 2.68
N PHE A 65 -5.45 11.53 3.54
CA PHE A 65 -4.75 10.77 4.57
C PHE A 65 -5.71 10.17 5.60
N PHE A 66 -6.74 10.93 5.99
CA PHE A 66 -7.81 10.45 6.86
C PHE A 66 -8.63 9.32 6.21
N CYS A 67 -8.96 9.44 4.93
CA CYS A 67 -9.61 8.36 4.16
C CYS A 67 -8.75 7.09 4.10
N LEU A 68 -7.43 7.21 3.99
CA LEU A 68 -6.52 6.06 4.03
C LEU A 68 -6.52 5.36 5.40
N ILE A 69 -6.49 6.13 6.49
CA ILE A 69 -6.59 5.58 7.85
C ILE A 69 -7.94 4.85 8.04
N LEU A 70 -9.04 5.43 7.56
CA LEU A 70 -10.36 4.80 7.58
C LEU A 70 -10.40 3.52 6.74
N ALA A 71 -9.78 3.49 5.56
CA ALA A 71 -9.71 2.31 4.72
C ALA A 71 -8.96 1.17 5.41
N VAL A 72 -7.83 1.45 6.06
CA VAL A 72 -7.12 0.48 6.90
C VAL A 72 -8.03 0.00 8.02
N TYR A 73 -8.65 0.91 8.78
CA TYR A 73 -9.54 0.54 9.86
C TYR A 73 -10.66 -0.39 9.40
N PHE A 74 -11.37 -0.10 8.31
CA PHE A 74 -12.45 -0.95 7.82
C PHE A 74 -12.00 -2.32 7.34
N VAL A 75 -10.82 -2.43 6.72
CA VAL A 75 -10.31 -3.72 6.24
C VAL A 75 -9.86 -4.62 7.39
N PHE A 76 -9.38 -4.03 8.48
CA PHE A 76 -8.95 -4.77 9.68
C PHE A 76 -10.03 -4.90 10.76
N LYS A 77 -11.14 -4.15 10.64
CA LYS A 77 -12.30 -4.28 11.52
C LYS A 77 -13.04 -5.57 11.19
N LYS A 78 -13.15 -6.44 12.18
CA LYS A 78 -13.82 -7.74 12.12
C LYS A 78 -15.33 -7.61 12.29
#